data_AF-A0A2E0CJV5-F1
#
_entry.id   AF-A0A2E0CJV5-F1
#
_cell.length_a   1.000
_cell.length_b   1.000
_cell.length_c   1.000
_cell.angle_alpha   90.00
_cell.angle_beta   90.00
_cell.angle_gamma   90.00
#
_symmetry.space_group_name_H-M   'P 1'
#
loop_
_entity.id
_entity.type
_entity.pdbx_description
1 polymer ?
#
loop_
_entity_poly.entity_id
_entity_poly.type
_entity_poly.pdbx_seq_one_letter_code
_entity_poly.pdbx_strand_id
1 'polypeptide(L)'
;MASDKNAAALIESKGIKSAPITIVDDSEVIIGFYPRKLIATLNIKTQVDLSAKTEWLKEKYRAILSGSIRASKQFSIEQLETTLPWRPQTLLDHMKHIISFPELAYASHSTGSMSTDDMRASYENLKNITTPEQIELYGNTVISHISDFLDSNDYDSFDRVVPAHYGGEVTVLELLTIILSHSTHHLKQTYMYMEEHLNINIESPATESDFAGIITPEALI
;
A
#
# COMPACT_ATOMS: atom_id res chain seq x y z
N MET A 1 -24.61 15.29 -1.26
CA MET A 1 -24.34 14.62 0.02
C MET A 1 -24.69 15.58 1.14
N ALA A 2 -25.42 15.15 2.16
CA ALA A 2 -25.65 15.98 3.35
C ALA A 2 -24.36 15.99 4.17
N SER A 3 -23.81 17.17 4.49
CA SER A 3 -22.68 17.31 5.40
C SER A 3 -23.19 17.41 6.83
N ASP A 4 -22.77 16.49 7.69
CA ASP A 4 -22.97 16.63 9.13
C ASP A 4 -21.95 17.65 9.68
N LYS A 5 -22.42 18.88 9.89
CA LYS A 5 -21.60 20.00 10.37
C LYS A 5 -21.06 19.76 11.79
N ASN A 6 -21.79 19.01 12.62
CA ASN A 6 -21.36 18.72 13.98
C ASN A 6 -20.22 17.71 13.96
N ALA A 7 -20.32 16.67 13.13
CA ALA A 7 -19.23 15.73 12.91
C ALA A 7 -17.98 16.45 12.37
N ALA A 8 -18.12 17.32 11.36
CA ALA A 8 -17.00 18.09 10.82
C ALA A 8 -16.32 18.97 11.89
N ALA A 9 -17.10 19.72 12.68
CA ALA A 9 -16.56 20.56 13.75
C ALA A 9 -15.86 19.75 14.85
N LEU A 10 -16.38 18.56 15.19
CA LEU A 10 -15.75 17.65 16.15
C LEU A 10 -14.37 17.21 15.66
N ILE A 11 -14.27 16.80 14.39
CA ILE A 11 -13.01 16.38 13.75
C ILE A 11 -11.97 17.51 13.78
N GLU A 12 -12.38 18.71 13.36
CA GLU A 12 -11.53 19.89 13.38
C GLU A 12 -11.05 20.24 14.80
N SER A 13 -11.95 20.17 15.79
CA SER A 13 -11.62 20.47 17.20
C SER A 13 -10.58 19.51 17.78
N LYS A 14 -10.54 18.25 17.28
CA LYS A 14 -9.58 17.23 17.69
C LYS A 14 -8.26 17.30 16.90
N GLY A 15 -8.12 18.23 15.97
CA GLY A 15 -6.91 18.41 15.16
C GLY A 15 -6.61 17.23 14.22
N ILE A 16 -7.62 16.41 13.93
CA ILE A 16 -7.51 15.23 13.07
C ILE A 16 -7.40 15.70 11.62
N LYS A 17 -6.37 15.24 10.91
CA LYS A 17 -6.07 15.65 9.51
C LYS A 17 -6.19 14.53 8.49
N SER A 18 -6.57 13.34 8.94
CA SER A 18 -6.56 12.13 8.13
C SER A 18 -7.87 11.36 8.26
N ALA A 19 -8.25 10.64 7.21
CA ALA A 19 -9.45 9.81 7.12
C ALA A 19 -9.10 8.46 6.46
N PRO A 20 -9.90 7.38 6.65
CA PRO A 20 -11.14 7.31 7.44
C PRO A 20 -10.89 7.42 8.96
N ILE A 21 -11.92 7.77 9.72
CA ILE A 21 -11.86 7.85 11.19
C ILE A 21 -13.11 7.26 11.83
N THR A 22 -12.93 6.71 13.02
CA THR A 22 -14.02 6.31 13.92
C THR A 22 -13.80 7.01 15.26
N ILE A 23 -14.76 7.83 15.67
CA ILE A 23 -14.80 8.45 17.00
C ILE A 23 -15.86 7.69 17.80
N VAL A 24 -15.43 6.99 18.84
CA VAL A 24 -16.34 6.18 19.68
C VAL A 24 -16.83 7.01 20.86
N ASP A 25 -15.94 7.79 21.46
CA ASP A 25 -16.26 8.83 22.42
C ASP A 25 -15.21 9.97 22.38
N ASP A 26 -15.23 10.87 23.37
CA ASP A 26 -14.32 12.01 23.42
C ASP A 26 -12.84 11.64 23.53
N SER A 27 -12.54 10.47 24.09
CA SER A 27 -11.18 9.97 24.35
C SER A 27 -10.71 8.93 23.35
N GLU A 28 -11.64 8.20 22.71
CA GLU A 28 -11.30 7.09 21.84
C GLU A 28 -11.53 7.41 20.36
N VAL A 29 -10.40 7.74 19.70
CA VAL A 29 -10.32 8.02 18.26
C VAL A 29 -9.47 6.95 17.58
N ILE A 30 -10.01 6.35 16.52
CA ILE A 30 -9.33 5.39 15.66
C ILE A 30 -9.18 6.04 14.29
N ILE A 31 -7.94 6.19 13.82
CA ILE A 31 -7.63 6.78 12.51
C ILE A 31 -7.12 5.68 11.59
N GLY A 32 -7.66 5.67 10.37
CA GLY A 32 -7.46 4.60 9.39
C GLY A 32 -8.32 3.37 9.65
N PHE A 33 -7.99 2.29 8.96
CA PHE A 33 -8.65 1.00 9.13
C PHE A 33 -7.85 0.12 10.08
N TYR A 34 -8.30 0.02 11.34
CA TYR A 34 -7.67 -0.85 12.37
C TYR A 34 -8.70 -1.84 12.95
N PRO A 35 -8.99 -2.96 12.26
CA PRO A 35 -10.02 -3.93 12.63
C PRO A 35 -9.92 -4.43 14.07
N ARG A 36 -8.73 -4.80 14.54
CA ARG A 36 -8.57 -5.30 15.93
C ARG A 36 -9.01 -4.27 16.96
N LYS A 37 -8.58 -3.01 16.81
CA LYS A 37 -8.98 -1.92 17.69
C LYS A 37 -10.47 -1.64 17.57
N LEU A 38 -11.01 -1.57 16.35
CA LEU A 38 -12.45 -1.36 16.12
C LEU A 38 -13.31 -2.44 16.79
N ILE A 39 -12.93 -3.71 16.67
CA ILE A 39 -13.69 -4.83 17.26
C ILE A 39 -13.63 -4.79 18.79
N ALA A 40 -12.45 -4.55 19.35
CA ALA A 40 -12.27 -4.42 20.79
C ALA A 40 -13.08 -3.24 21.34
N THR A 41 -12.91 -2.07 20.74
CA THR A 41 -13.56 -0.82 21.17
C THR A 41 -15.09 -0.89 21.01
N LEU A 42 -15.60 -1.41 19.90
CA LEU A 42 -17.04 -1.48 19.62
C LEU A 42 -17.70 -2.76 20.18
N ASN A 43 -16.95 -3.57 20.93
CA ASN A 43 -17.41 -4.84 21.51
C ASN A 43 -18.10 -5.77 20.49
N ILE A 44 -17.53 -5.85 19.28
CA ILE A 44 -18.07 -6.66 18.19
C ILE A 44 -17.74 -8.13 18.48
N LYS A 45 -18.73 -9.01 18.43
CA LYS A 45 -18.58 -10.46 18.69
C LYS A 45 -18.01 -11.21 17.48
N THR A 46 -16.88 -10.76 16.97
CA THR A 46 -16.13 -11.37 15.85
C THR A 46 -14.65 -11.43 16.23
N GLN A 47 -13.96 -12.49 15.81
CA GLN A 47 -12.51 -12.55 15.85
C GLN A 47 -11.95 -12.30 14.45
N VAL A 48 -10.91 -11.45 14.34
CA VAL A 48 -10.14 -11.31 13.10
C VAL A 48 -8.97 -12.26 13.22
N ASP A 49 -9.06 -13.39 12.52
CA ASP A 49 -7.89 -14.22 12.29
C ASP A 49 -7.14 -13.69 11.07
N LEU A 50 -5.98 -13.08 11.32
CA LEU A 50 -5.08 -12.62 10.28
C LEU A 50 -3.96 -13.62 10.01
N SER A 51 -3.73 -14.58 10.92
CA SER A 51 -2.68 -15.59 10.78
C SER A 51 -2.92 -16.51 9.58
N ALA A 52 -4.20 -16.77 9.26
CA ALA A 52 -4.61 -17.51 8.06
C ALA A 52 -4.32 -16.79 6.73
N LYS A 53 -3.75 -15.58 6.75
CA LYS A 53 -3.55 -14.74 5.55
C LYS A 53 -2.10 -14.65 5.07
N THR A 54 -1.10 -15.22 5.75
CA THR A 54 0.32 -15.03 5.35
C THR A 54 0.61 -15.64 3.97
N GLU A 55 0.15 -16.87 3.70
CA GLU A 55 0.29 -17.50 2.38
C GLU A 55 -0.44 -16.70 1.30
N TRP A 56 -1.69 -16.33 1.57
CA TRP A 56 -2.47 -15.51 0.64
C TRP A 56 -1.79 -14.17 0.35
N LEU A 57 -1.31 -13.46 1.37
CA LEU A 57 -0.58 -12.19 1.21
C LEU A 57 0.68 -12.39 0.38
N LYS A 58 1.43 -13.48 0.61
CA LYS A 58 2.66 -13.80 -0.14
C LYS A 58 2.34 -14.01 -1.61
N GLU A 59 1.35 -14.84 -1.93
CA GLU A 59 0.90 -15.09 -3.30
C GLU A 59 0.46 -13.78 -3.98
N LYS A 60 -0.34 -12.96 -3.29
CA LYS A 60 -0.83 -11.69 -3.83
C LYS A 60 0.27 -10.67 -4.04
N TYR A 61 1.18 -10.49 -3.09
CA TYR A 61 2.33 -9.61 -3.28
C TYR A 61 3.20 -10.04 -4.45
N ARG A 62 3.49 -11.34 -4.56
CA ARG A 62 4.23 -11.86 -5.71
C ARG A 62 3.53 -11.53 -7.01
N ALA A 63 2.23 -11.76 -7.11
CA ALA A 63 1.47 -11.50 -8.34
C ALA A 63 1.45 -10.01 -8.72
N ILE A 64 1.12 -9.13 -7.76
CA ILE A 64 1.00 -7.69 -7.99
C ILE A 64 2.36 -7.07 -8.31
N LEU A 65 3.39 -7.34 -7.50
CA LEU A 65 4.72 -6.75 -7.73
C LEU A 65 5.37 -7.30 -9.00
N SER A 66 5.18 -8.59 -9.31
CA SER A 66 5.64 -9.13 -10.60
C SER A 66 4.90 -8.49 -11.78
N GLY A 67 3.60 -8.20 -11.63
CA GLY A 67 2.82 -7.47 -12.63
C GLY A 67 3.36 -6.06 -12.87
N SER A 68 3.73 -5.35 -11.80
CA SER A 68 4.36 -4.03 -11.88
C SER A 68 5.74 -4.08 -12.56
N ILE A 69 6.56 -5.08 -12.24
CA ILE A 69 7.88 -5.28 -12.89
C ILE A 69 7.70 -5.56 -14.39
N ARG A 70 6.76 -6.43 -14.77
CA ARG A 70 6.47 -6.70 -16.20
C ARG A 70 5.95 -5.46 -16.93
N ALA A 71 5.14 -4.63 -16.26
CA ALA A 71 4.69 -3.35 -16.81
C ALA A 71 5.87 -2.39 -17.03
N SER A 72 6.77 -2.25 -16.04
CA SER A 72 7.89 -1.31 -16.15
C SER A 72 8.84 -1.63 -17.31
N LYS A 73 8.96 -2.90 -17.68
CA LYS A 73 9.80 -3.36 -18.80
C LYS A 73 9.24 -3.02 -20.19
N GLN A 74 8.00 -2.58 -20.26
CA GLN A 74 7.34 -2.19 -21.52
C GLN A 74 7.47 -0.69 -21.80
N PHE A 75 8.00 0.09 -20.86
CA PHE A 75 8.22 1.52 -21.06
C PHE A 75 9.61 1.80 -21.64
N SER A 76 9.67 2.80 -22.52
CA SER A 76 10.94 3.45 -22.85
C SER A 76 11.41 4.33 -21.68
N ILE A 77 12.71 4.68 -21.67
CA ILE A 77 13.25 5.64 -20.69
C ILE A 77 12.52 6.99 -20.78
N GLU A 78 12.22 7.46 -21.99
CA GLU A 78 11.48 8.72 -22.21
C GLU A 78 10.07 8.67 -21.61
N GLN A 79 9.37 7.54 -21.75
CA GLN A 79 8.06 7.36 -21.12
C GLN A 79 8.16 7.34 -19.60
N LEU A 80 9.19 6.69 -19.04
CA LEU A 80 9.43 6.66 -17.59
C LEU A 80 9.67 8.06 -16.99
N GLU A 81 10.28 8.97 -17.74
CA GLU A 81 10.53 10.35 -17.31
C GLU A 81 9.30 11.27 -17.44
N THR A 82 8.21 10.79 -18.05
CA THR A 82 7.00 11.58 -18.26
C THR A 82 6.21 11.76 -16.96
N THR A 83 5.77 12.99 -16.68
CA THR A 83 4.87 13.31 -15.57
C THR A 83 3.48 12.74 -15.80
N LEU A 84 2.92 12.10 -14.78
CA LEU A 84 1.58 11.52 -14.84
C LEU A 84 0.49 12.60 -14.72
N PRO A 85 -0.63 12.49 -15.46
CA PRO A 85 -1.67 13.51 -15.45
C PRO A 85 -2.46 13.60 -14.13
N TRP A 86 -2.48 12.55 -13.29
CA TRP A 86 -3.24 12.52 -12.02
C TRP A 86 -2.40 12.72 -10.76
N ARG A 87 -1.07 12.81 -10.84
CA ARG A 87 -0.20 13.04 -9.68
C ARG A 87 1.07 13.81 -10.06
N PRO A 88 1.65 14.60 -9.16
CA PRO A 88 2.83 15.43 -9.45
C PRO A 88 4.13 14.61 -9.41
N GLN A 89 4.16 13.47 -10.09
CA GLN A 89 5.29 12.54 -10.13
C GLN A 89 5.47 11.94 -11.52
N THR A 90 6.69 11.51 -11.83
CA THR A 90 6.99 10.79 -13.07
C THR A 90 6.41 9.37 -13.04
N LEU A 91 6.28 8.75 -14.22
CA LEU A 91 5.95 7.33 -14.32
C LEU A 91 6.99 6.46 -13.61
N LEU A 92 8.28 6.81 -13.69
CA LEU A 92 9.35 6.15 -12.95
C LEU A 92 9.12 6.19 -11.44
N ASP A 93 8.79 7.36 -10.89
CA ASP A 93 8.48 7.52 -9.47
C ASP A 93 7.25 6.71 -9.06
N HIS A 94 6.25 6.65 -9.93
CA HIS A 94 5.06 5.81 -9.72
C HIS A 94 5.42 4.32 -9.67
N MET A 95 6.23 3.82 -10.61
CA MET A 95 6.64 2.41 -10.61
C MET A 95 7.46 2.05 -9.37
N LYS A 96 8.40 2.91 -8.96
CA LYS A 96 9.16 2.74 -7.71
C LYS A 96 8.22 2.74 -6.50
N HIS A 97 7.24 3.64 -6.48
CA HIS A 97 6.28 3.80 -5.38
C HIS A 97 5.40 2.55 -5.17
N ILE A 98 4.98 1.87 -6.24
CA ILE A 98 4.21 0.62 -6.13
C ILE A 98 4.97 -0.44 -5.34
N ILE A 99 6.29 -0.49 -5.50
CA ILE A 99 7.18 -1.51 -4.93
C ILE A 99 7.71 -1.09 -3.54
N SER A 100 8.03 0.18 -3.35
CA SER A 100 8.70 0.64 -2.12
C SER A 100 7.80 0.76 -0.91
N PHE A 101 6.49 0.96 -1.10
CA PHE A 101 5.53 0.95 0.00
C PHE A 101 5.43 -0.43 0.68
N PRO A 102 5.33 -1.54 -0.08
CA PRO A 102 5.45 -2.89 0.46
C PRO A 102 6.74 -3.11 1.27
N GLU A 103 7.88 -2.61 0.77
CA GLU A 103 9.16 -2.68 1.47
C GLU A 103 9.09 -1.99 2.84
N LEU A 104 8.64 -0.73 2.86
CA LEU A 104 8.46 0.04 4.09
C LEU A 104 7.50 -0.64 5.06
N ALA A 105 6.42 -1.21 4.56
CA ALA A 105 5.40 -1.88 5.37
C ALA A 105 5.97 -3.09 6.10
N TYR A 106 6.67 -4.00 5.41
CA TYR A 106 7.26 -5.14 6.10
C TYR A 106 8.42 -4.68 7.00
N ALA A 107 9.27 -3.75 6.55
CA ALA A 107 10.41 -3.27 7.32
C ALA A 107 10.00 -2.62 8.66
N SER A 108 8.77 -2.12 8.76
CA SER A 108 8.22 -1.51 9.97
C SER A 108 8.25 -2.41 11.22
N HIS A 109 8.27 -3.75 11.05
CA HIS A 109 8.47 -4.67 12.18
C HIS A 109 9.81 -4.42 12.89
N SER A 110 10.82 -3.99 12.15
CA SER A 110 12.18 -3.77 12.63
C SER A 110 12.42 -2.29 13.01
N THR A 111 12.01 -1.37 12.14
CA THR A 111 12.20 0.08 12.34
C THR A 111 11.26 0.66 13.39
N GLY A 112 10.11 0.02 13.60
CA GLY A 112 9.09 0.45 14.55
C GLY A 112 8.10 1.48 14.00
N SER A 113 8.19 1.87 12.73
CA SER A 113 7.27 2.80 12.07
C SER A 113 7.25 2.67 10.55
N MET A 114 6.16 3.14 9.95
CA MET A 114 6.09 3.54 8.55
C MET A 114 5.64 5.00 8.51
N SER A 115 6.52 5.92 8.90
CA SER A 115 6.25 7.36 9.00
C SER A 115 6.52 8.11 7.68
N THR A 116 6.13 9.38 7.64
CA THR A 116 6.50 10.30 6.53
C THR A 116 8.01 10.46 6.39
N ASP A 117 8.77 10.36 7.48
CA ASP A 117 10.24 10.45 7.43
C ASP A 117 10.84 9.18 6.84
N ASP A 118 10.28 8.01 7.17
CA ASP A 118 10.67 6.72 6.57
C ASP A 118 10.38 6.72 5.06
N MET A 119 9.22 7.25 4.65
CA MET A 119 8.89 7.43 3.24
C MET A 119 9.87 8.36 2.52
N ARG A 120 10.26 9.47 3.16
CA ARG A 120 11.25 10.39 2.59
C ARG A 120 12.61 9.71 2.42
N ALA A 121 13.05 8.96 3.43
CA ALA A 121 14.29 8.20 3.37
C ALA A 121 14.27 7.13 2.26
N SER A 122 13.14 6.44 2.09
CA SER A 122 12.93 5.51 0.98
C SER A 122 13.08 6.21 -0.39
N TYR A 123 12.43 7.36 -0.60
CA TYR A 123 12.59 8.09 -1.87
C TYR A 123 14.03 8.52 -2.14
N GLU A 124 14.78 8.92 -1.11
CA GLU A 124 16.20 9.25 -1.25
C GLU A 124 17.03 8.03 -1.69
N ASN A 125 16.77 6.84 -1.10
CA ASN A 125 17.47 5.60 -1.45
C ASN A 125 17.18 5.14 -2.89
N LEU A 126 16.01 5.47 -3.42
CA LEU A 126 15.54 5.04 -4.74
C LEU A 126 15.97 5.98 -5.89
N LYS A 127 16.70 7.06 -5.61
CA LYS A 127 17.12 8.04 -6.63
C LYS A 127 17.97 7.45 -7.76
N ASN A 128 18.72 6.39 -7.47
CA ASN A 128 19.62 5.76 -8.44
C ASN A 128 18.96 4.62 -9.24
N ILE A 129 17.68 4.34 -9.01
CA ILE A 129 16.88 3.41 -9.81
C ILE A 129 16.23 4.22 -10.93
N THR A 130 16.79 4.13 -12.13
CA THR A 130 16.41 4.93 -13.29
C THR A 130 16.05 4.10 -14.52
N THR A 131 16.33 2.79 -14.53
CA THR A 131 16.01 1.91 -15.67
C THR A 131 15.04 0.78 -15.30
N PRO A 132 14.31 0.20 -16.27
CA PRO A 132 13.47 -0.97 -16.05
C PRO A 132 14.20 -2.16 -15.41
N GLU A 133 15.45 -2.41 -15.78
CA GLU A 133 16.26 -3.51 -15.25
C GLU A 133 16.59 -3.30 -13.76
N GLN A 134 16.81 -2.04 -13.36
CA GLN A 134 17.03 -1.69 -11.96
C GLN A 134 15.73 -1.82 -11.15
N ILE A 135 14.58 -1.45 -11.73
CA ILE A 135 13.26 -1.68 -11.12
C ILE A 135 13.02 -3.17 -10.93
N GLU A 136 13.36 -4.00 -11.93
CA GLU A 136 13.24 -5.46 -11.85
C GLU A 136 14.11 -6.06 -10.73
N LEU A 137 15.39 -5.66 -10.65
CA LEU A 137 16.29 -6.13 -9.59
C LEU A 137 15.78 -5.74 -8.19
N TYR A 138 15.38 -4.48 -8.04
CA TYR A 138 14.82 -3.96 -6.79
C TYR A 138 13.51 -4.67 -6.42
N GLY A 139 12.57 -4.77 -7.36
CA GLY A 139 11.28 -5.41 -7.14
C GLY A 139 11.40 -6.88 -6.78
N ASN A 140 12.28 -7.63 -7.44
CA ASN A 140 12.53 -9.04 -7.10
C ASN A 140 13.13 -9.19 -5.70
N THR A 141 13.99 -8.25 -5.28
CA THR A 141 14.54 -8.23 -3.91
C THR A 141 13.43 -8.00 -2.87
N VAL A 142 12.55 -7.03 -3.11
CA VAL A 142 11.40 -6.75 -2.23
C VAL A 142 10.44 -7.94 -2.16
N ILE A 143 10.13 -8.58 -3.30
CA ILE A 143 9.30 -9.79 -3.34
C ILE A 143 9.91 -10.90 -2.48
N SER A 144 11.23 -11.12 -2.57
CA SER A 144 11.93 -12.12 -1.75
C SER A 144 11.79 -11.79 -0.27
N HIS A 145 12.15 -10.57 0.14
CA HIS A 145 12.11 -10.18 1.55
C HIS A 145 10.71 -10.29 2.16
N ILE A 146 9.66 -9.87 1.43
CA ILE A 146 8.28 -10.01 1.90
C ILE A 146 7.88 -11.48 2.00
N SER A 147 8.27 -12.31 1.02
CA SER A 147 7.99 -13.74 1.05
C SER A 147 8.66 -14.41 2.25
N ASP A 148 9.95 -14.13 2.47
CA ASP A 148 10.72 -14.66 3.59
C ASP A 148 10.15 -14.22 4.94
N PHE A 149 9.73 -12.96 5.04
CA PHE A 149 9.06 -12.43 6.23
C PHE A 149 7.74 -13.16 6.51
N LEU A 150 6.89 -13.35 5.50
CA LEU A 150 5.60 -14.03 5.65
C LEU A 150 5.75 -15.55 5.95
N ASP A 151 6.81 -16.17 5.45
CA ASP A 151 7.14 -17.59 5.69
C ASP A 151 7.83 -17.83 7.04
N SER A 152 8.33 -16.77 7.69
CA SER A 152 9.04 -16.87 8.97
C SER A 152 8.18 -17.38 10.13
N ASN A 153 6.85 -17.22 10.04
CA ASN A 153 5.92 -17.42 11.15
C ASN A 153 6.31 -16.65 12.43
N ASP A 154 6.98 -15.50 12.29
CA ASP A 154 7.30 -14.59 13.39
C ASP A 154 6.05 -13.78 13.78
N TYR A 155 5.16 -14.42 14.54
CA TYR A 155 3.90 -13.83 14.99
C TYR A 155 4.08 -12.57 15.85
N ASP A 156 5.20 -12.46 16.59
CA ASP A 156 5.52 -11.27 17.38
C ASP A 156 5.77 -10.07 16.45
N SER A 157 6.52 -10.27 15.37
CA SER A 157 6.72 -9.25 14.33
C SER A 157 5.44 -8.94 13.57
N PHE A 158 4.58 -9.93 13.31
CA PHE A 158 3.30 -9.71 12.62
C PHE A 158 2.33 -8.87 13.44
N ASP A 159 2.27 -9.12 14.75
CA ASP A 159 1.34 -8.45 15.68
C ASP A 159 1.92 -7.16 16.27
N ARG A 160 3.18 -6.83 15.99
CA ARG A 160 3.78 -5.55 16.39
C ARG A 160 2.93 -4.39 15.86
N VAL A 161 2.50 -3.53 16.78
CA VAL A 161 1.76 -2.30 16.46
C VAL A 161 2.76 -1.21 16.09
N VAL A 162 2.55 -0.57 14.95
CA VAL A 162 3.42 0.49 14.44
C VAL A 162 2.61 1.72 14.01
N PRO A 163 3.17 2.94 14.14
CA PRO A 163 2.58 4.13 13.54
C PRO A 163 2.57 4.03 12.01
N ALA A 164 1.42 4.35 11.41
CA ALA A 164 1.24 4.40 9.97
C ALA A 164 1.32 5.84 9.43
N HIS A 165 1.77 5.97 8.18
CA HIS A 165 2.01 7.26 7.52
C HIS A 165 0.75 8.14 7.40
N TYR A 166 -0.44 7.54 7.39
CA TYR A 166 -1.71 8.26 7.37
C TYR A 166 -2.14 8.81 8.74
N GLY A 167 -1.32 8.67 9.78
CA GLY A 167 -1.65 9.08 11.15
C GLY A 167 -2.58 8.06 11.80
N GLY A 168 -2.06 7.27 12.74
CA GLY A 168 -2.75 6.14 13.34
C GLY A 168 -1.77 5.00 13.60
N GLU A 169 -2.27 3.92 14.18
CA GLU A 169 -1.49 2.72 14.48
C GLU A 169 -2.21 1.50 13.93
N VAL A 170 -1.44 0.48 13.57
CA VAL A 170 -1.93 -0.77 12.98
C VAL A 170 -0.89 -1.86 13.19
N THR A 171 -1.28 -3.14 13.20
CA THR A 171 -0.28 -4.22 13.23
C THR A 171 0.47 -4.32 11.90
N VAL A 172 1.71 -4.81 11.89
CA VAL A 172 2.51 -4.97 10.66
C VAL A 172 1.76 -5.80 9.61
N LEU A 173 1.11 -6.89 10.01
CA LEU A 173 0.38 -7.75 9.08
C LEU A 173 -0.87 -7.07 8.48
N GLU A 174 -1.56 -6.26 9.27
CA GLU A 174 -2.66 -5.42 8.76
C GLU A 174 -2.14 -4.31 7.85
N LEU A 175 -1.01 -3.70 8.18
CA LEU A 175 -0.36 -2.70 7.33
C LEU A 175 -0.01 -3.28 5.97
N LEU A 176 0.57 -4.49 5.93
CA LEU A 176 0.81 -5.22 4.68
C LEU A 176 -0.50 -5.45 3.89
N THR A 177 -1.60 -5.79 4.55
CA THR A 177 -2.88 -5.94 3.85
C THR A 177 -3.36 -4.62 3.23
N ILE A 178 -3.24 -3.50 3.95
CA ILE A 178 -3.59 -2.16 3.46
C ILE A 178 -2.70 -1.76 2.28
N ILE A 179 -1.40 -2.01 2.40
CA ILE A 179 -0.42 -1.66 1.37
C ILE A 179 -0.54 -2.54 0.13
N LEU A 180 -0.94 -3.81 0.25
CA LEU A 180 -1.28 -4.64 -0.90
C LEU A 180 -2.43 -4.02 -1.72
N SER A 181 -3.49 -3.56 -1.06
CA SER A 181 -4.60 -2.84 -1.71
C SER A 181 -4.11 -1.57 -2.41
N HIS A 182 -3.24 -0.80 -1.75
CA HIS A 182 -2.63 0.42 -2.31
C HIS A 182 -1.79 0.13 -3.57
N SER A 183 -0.85 -0.82 -3.49
CA SER A 183 -0.01 -1.21 -4.64
C SER A 183 -0.85 -1.78 -5.79
N THR A 184 -1.91 -2.53 -5.48
CA THR A 184 -2.83 -3.07 -6.51
C THR A 184 -3.58 -1.95 -7.22
N HIS A 185 -4.06 -0.94 -6.49
CA HIS A 185 -4.72 0.21 -7.07
C HIS A 185 -3.80 0.98 -8.02
N HIS A 186 -2.55 1.20 -7.63
CA HIS A 186 -1.56 1.86 -8.50
C HIS A 186 -1.13 1.01 -9.71
N LEU A 187 -1.08 -0.32 -9.59
CA LEU A 187 -0.90 -1.19 -10.75
C LEU A 187 -2.05 -1.04 -11.76
N LYS A 188 -3.30 -0.97 -11.28
CA LYS A 188 -4.46 -0.71 -12.14
C LYS A 188 -4.40 0.66 -12.82
N GLN A 189 -3.96 1.71 -12.10
CA GLN A 189 -3.69 3.02 -12.70
C GLN A 189 -2.61 2.94 -13.80
N THR A 190 -1.55 2.17 -13.56
CA THR A 190 -0.49 1.95 -14.57
C THR A 190 -1.06 1.29 -15.82
N TYR A 191 -1.87 0.24 -15.68
CA TYR A 191 -2.49 -0.44 -16.83
C TYR A 191 -3.45 0.47 -17.61
N MET A 192 -4.32 1.22 -16.91
CA MET A 192 -5.17 2.22 -17.56
C MET A 192 -4.35 3.25 -18.34
N TYR A 193 -3.24 3.74 -17.78
CA TYR A 193 -2.39 4.70 -18.46
C TYR A 193 -1.68 4.11 -19.68
N MET A 194 -1.18 2.88 -19.57
CA MET A 194 -0.58 2.14 -20.68
C MET A 194 -1.56 2.05 -21.86
N GLU A 195 -2.79 1.61 -21.60
CA GLU A 195 -3.78 1.40 -22.65
C GLU A 195 -4.35 2.72 -23.20
N GLU A 196 -4.82 3.60 -22.33
CA GLU A 196 -5.60 4.78 -22.73
C GLU A 196 -4.75 5.97 -23.16
N HIS A 197 -3.54 6.12 -22.62
CA HIS A 197 -2.71 7.31 -22.85
C HIS A 197 -1.47 7.02 -23.69
N LEU A 198 -0.89 5.83 -23.55
CA LEU A 198 0.30 5.42 -24.32
C LEU A 198 -0.04 4.51 -25.49
N ASN A 199 -1.29 4.03 -25.58
CA ASN A 199 -1.73 3.08 -26.60
C ASN A 199 -0.83 1.82 -26.67
N ILE A 200 -0.39 1.35 -25.50
CA ILE A 200 0.39 0.13 -25.32
C ILE A 200 -0.59 -1.02 -25.09
N ASN A 201 -0.47 -2.08 -25.88
CA ASN A 201 -1.12 -3.35 -25.58
C ASN A 201 -0.28 -4.10 -24.54
N ILE A 202 -0.80 -4.25 -23.34
CA ILE A 202 -0.02 -4.74 -22.20
C ILE A 202 0.33 -6.22 -22.39
N GLU A 203 1.62 -6.53 -22.34
CA GLU A 203 2.12 -7.90 -22.36
C GLU A 203 2.03 -8.53 -20.97
N SER A 204 1.34 -9.68 -20.88
CA SER A 204 1.21 -10.49 -19.66
C SER A 204 0.76 -9.70 -18.42
N PRO A 205 -0.35 -8.95 -18.46
CA PRO A 205 -0.85 -8.22 -17.29
C PRO A 205 -1.19 -9.18 -16.14
N ALA A 206 -1.24 -8.66 -14.92
CA ALA A 206 -1.88 -9.37 -13.82
C ALA A 206 -3.35 -9.67 -14.17
N THR A 207 -3.81 -10.86 -13.81
CA THR A 207 -5.12 -11.39 -14.17
C THR A 207 -6.19 -11.05 -13.14
N GLU A 208 -7.46 -11.24 -13.47
CA GLU A 208 -8.57 -11.13 -12.51
C GLU A 208 -8.37 -12.05 -11.29
N SER A 209 -7.78 -13.23 -11.48
CA SER A 209 -7.45 -14.14 -10.38
C SER A 209 -6.39 -13.55 -9.45
N ASP A 210 -5.43 -12.80 -9.99
CA ASP A 210 -4.41 -12.12 -9.19
C ASP A 210 -5.04 -11.02 -8.35
N PHE A 211 -6.05 -10.30 -8.86
CA PHE A 211 -6.77 -9.27 -8.12
C PHE A 211 -7.83 -9.79 -7.14
N ALA A 212 -8.32 -11.01 -7.34
CA ALA A 212 -9.43 -11.56 -6.56
C ALA A 212 -9.12 -11.53 -5.04
N GLY A 213 -10.05 -10.96 -4.27
CA GLY A 213 -9.94 -10.82 -2.81
C GLY A 213 -9.16 -9.59 -2.33
N ILE A 214 -8.55 -8.81 -3.23
CA ILE A 214 -7.91 -7.54 -2.89
C ILE A 214 -8.92 -6.41 -3.08
N ILE A 215 -9.24 -5.69 -2.00
CA ILE A 215 -10.18 -4.57 -2.05
C ILE A 215 -9.43 -3.32 -2.55
N THR A 216 -9.87 -2.74 -3.66
CA THR A 216 -9.33 -1.47 -4.19
C THR A 216 -10.47 -0.50 -4.48
N PRO A 217 -10.23 0.83 -4.48
CA PRO A 217 -11.19 1.79 -5.03
C PRO A 217 -11.58 1.44 -6.47
N GLU A 218 -12.86 1.68 -6.83
CA GLU A 218 -13.36 1.49 -8.21
C GLU A 218 -12.85 2.58 -9.15
N ALA A 219 -12.88 3.84 -8.70
CA ALA A 219 -12.33 4.97 -9.44
C ALA A 219 -10.80 4.91 -9.44
N LEU A 220 -10.18 5.07 -10.61
CA LEU A 220 -8.73 5.04 -10.79
C LEU A 220 -8.07 6.43 -10.73
N ILE A 221 -8.81 7.53 -10.85
CA ILE A 221 -8.32 8.91 -10.77
C ILE A 221 -9.31 9.74 -9.95
#